data_AF-A0A924AJP5-F1
#
_entry.id   AF-A0A924AJP5-F1
#
_cell.length_a   1.000
_cell.length_b   1.000
_cell.length_c   1.000
_cell.angle_alpha   90.00
_cell.angle_beta   90.00
_cell.angle_gamma   90.00
#
_symmetry.space_group_name_H-M   'P 1'
#
loop_
_entity.id
_entity.type
_entity.pdbx_description
1 polymer ?
#
loop_
_entity_poly.entity_id
_entity_poly.type
_entity_poly.pdbx_seq_one_letter_code
_entity_poly.pdbx_strand_id
1 'polypeptide(L)'
;MKNSNVAIDQNTNEILTEFCSKIKLTKKDFISFSLKYFNDYSINPAKHEKPTVEIEKMHKRIEDLIKFSRAQERDVLKPFFDNIITTLGETSQDSKNIIESIIVFNQNRIKQLDEIKSIHSKELNFLKEENIKIKSEVFEANKNIKLIVNGVLSMNKELSKKLKIIVDNQNAGMTGKKQTFE
;
A
#
# COMPACT_ATOMS: atom_id res chain seq x y z
N MET A 1 22.93 55.66 68.27
CA MET A 1 21.56 55.26 67.89
C MET A 1 20.58 56.23 68.52
N LYS A 2 19.65 56.81 67.74
CA LYS A 2 18.53 57.58 68.30
C LYS A 2 17.45 56.56 68.70
N ASN A 3 17.05 56.58 69.97
CA ASN A 3 15.95 55.74 70.45
C ASN A 3 14.63 56.44 70.17
N SER A 4 13.62 55.69 69.73
CA SER A 4 12.25 56.14 69.56
C SER A 4 11.36 55.45 70.60
N ASN A 5 10.35 56.18 71.09
CA ASN A 5 9.35 55.62 71.99
C ASN A 5 8.17 55.10 71.17
N VAL A 6 7.74 53.87 71.45
CA VAL A 6 6.53 53.28 70.88
C VAL A 6 5.50 53.17 72.00
N ALA A 7 4.34 53.80 71.81
CA ALA A 7 3.23 53.71 72.75
C ALA A 7 2.51 52.37 72.56
N ILE A 8 2.38 51.61 73.65
CA ILE A 8 1.64 50.36 73.74
C ILE A 8 0.85 50.36 75.05
N ASP A 9 -0.29 49.68 75.08
CA ASP A 9 -1.05 49.51 76.32
C ASP A 9 -0.31 48.57 77.29
N GLN A 10 -0.67 48.67 78.57
CA GLN A 10 0.00 47.95 79.65
C GLN A 10 -0.11 46.42 79.48
N ASN A 11 -1.26 45.92 79.05
CA ASN A 11 -1.50 44.50 78.85
C ASN A 11 -0.65 43.94 77.69
N THR A 12 -0.60 44.65 76.55
CA THR A 12 0.29 44.29 75.43
C THR A 12 1.77 44.35 75.82
N ASN A 13 2.16 45.30 76.68
CA ASN A 13 3.53 45.39 77.19
C ASN A 13 3.90 44.18 78.06
N GLU A 14 2.99 43.69 78.90
CA GLU A 14 3.19 42.50 79.73
C GLU A 14 3.33 41.24 78.86
N ILE A 15 2.43 41.04 77.90
CA ILE A 15 2.48 39.94 76.93
C ILE A 15 3.79 39.97 76.13
N LEU A 16 4.19 41.14 75.64
CA LEU A 16 5.44 41.32 74.92
C LEU A 16 6.64 40.98 75.79
N THR A 17 6.62 41.38 77.07
CA THR A 17 7.70 41.06 78.03
C THR A 17 7.81 39.56 78.23
N GLU A 18 6.69 38.89 78.50
CA GLU A 18 6.67 37.44 78.73
C GLU A 18 7.12 36.67 77.48
N PHE A 19 6.65 37.07 76.30
CA PHE A 19 7.03 36.48 75.03
C PHE A 19 8.54 36.63 74.75
N CYS A 20 9.06 37.85 74.89
CA CYS A 20 10.48 38.16 74.74
C CYS A 20 11.35 37.37 75.74
N SER A 21 10.89 37.23 76.98
CA SER A 21 11.58 36.41 78.00
C SER A 21 11.62 34.92 77.62
N LYS A 22 10.55 34.36 77.07
CA LYS A 22 10.49 32.95 76.63
C LYS A 22 11.47 32.65 75.50
N ILE A 23 11.53 33.53 74.50
CA ILE A 23 12.38 33.37 73.31
C ILE A 23 13.79 33.93 73.48
N LYS A 24 14.11 34.50 74.66
CA LYS A 24 15.41 35.12 75.00
C LYS A 24 15.82 36.26 74.05
N LEU A 25 14.87 37.11 73.68
CA LEU A 25 15.12 38.31 72.87
C LEU A 25 14.78 39.58 73.65
N THR A 26 15.50 40.67 73.38
CA THR A 26 15.10 41.97 73.91
C THR A 26 13.90 42.52 73.14
N LYS A 27 13.07 43.36 73.76
CA LYS A 27 11.94 44.01 73.09
C LYS A 27 12.38 44.80 71.85
N LYS A 28 13.54 45.45 71.93
CA LYS A 28 14.14 46.21 70.83
C LYS A 28 14.50 45.31 69.65
N ASP A 29 15.13 44.17 69.91
CA ASP A 29 15.53 43.22 68.87
C ASP A 29 14.33 42.54 68.26
N PHE A 30 13.33 42.18 69.08
CA PHE A 30 12.07 41.61 68.61
C PHE A 30 11.36 42.55 67.63
N ILE A 31 11.21 43.84 67.97
CA ILE A 31 10.57 44.82 67.08
C ILE A 31 11.38 44.99 65.78
N SER A 32 12.70 45.07 65.89
CA SER A 32 13.59 45.24 64.73
C SER A 32 13.53 44.03 63.78
N PHE A 33 13.59 42.82 64.32
CA PHE A 33 13.48 41.58 63.54
C PHE A 33 12.10 41.38 62.97
N SER A 34 11.03 41.71 63.71
CA SER A 34 9.66 41.60 63.22
C SER A 34 9.41 42.54 62.05
N LEU A 35 9.86 43.80 62.14
CA LEU A 35 9.74 44.76 61.04
C LEU A 35 10.51 44.29 59.80
N LYS A 36 11.74 43.78 59.99
CA LYS A 36 12.52 43.22 58.89
C LYS A 36 11.83 42.00 58.28
N TYR A 37 11.32 41.08 59.10
CA TYR A 37 10.60 39.90 58.64
C TYR A 37 9.33 40.27 57.86
N PHE A 38 8.52 41.19 58.36
CA PHE A 38 7.32 41.63 57.64
C PHE A 38 7.65 42.32 56.32
N ASN A 39 8.72 43.11 56.27
CA ASN A 39 9.16 43.79 55.06
C ASN A 39 9.77 42.81 54.02
N ASP A 40 10.71 41.98 54.46
CA ASP A 40 11.42 41.04 53.59
C ASP A 40 10.48 39.98 53.00
N TYR A 41 9.47 39.54 53.77
CA TYR A 41 8.48 38.55 53.32
C TYR A 41 7.16 39.19 52.85
N SER A 42 7.06 40.53 52.81
CA SER A 42 5.84 41.27 52.45
C SER A 42 4.58 40.80 53.20
N ILE A 43 4.76 40.42 54.47
CA ILE A 43 3.70 39.92 55.33
C ILE A 43 2.99 41.09 55.99
N ASN A 44 1.66 41.14 55.87
CA ASN A 44 0.83 42.09 56.61
C ASN A 44 0.32 41.45 57.90
N PRO A 45 0.84 41.82 59.09
CA PRO A 45 0.42 41.24 60.36
C PRO A 45 -1.06 41.51 60.71
N ALA A 46 -1.70 42.49 60.06
CA ALA A 46 -3.12 42.81 60.26
C ALA A 46 -4.07 42.01 59.35
N LYS A 47 -3.57 41.39 58.27
CA LYS A 47 -4.39 40.70 57.25
C LYS A 47 -4.05 39.23 57.04
N HIS A 48 -3.09 38.68 57.78
CA HIS A 48 -2.53 37.37 57.43
C HIS A 48 -3.58 36.25 57.51
N GLU A 49 -3.89 35.63 56.37
CA GLU A 49 -4.55 34.33 56.33
C GLU A 49 -3.58 33.29 56.90
N LYS A 50 -4.06 32.44 57.81
CA LYS A 50 -3.22 31.46 58.51
C LYS A 50 -2.55 30.53 57.49
N PRO A 51 -1.25 30.22 57.63
CA PRO A 51 -0.53 29.33 56.71
C PRO A 51 -1.23 27.99 56.43
N THR A 52 -2.01 27.49 57.41
CA THR A 52 -2.84 26.30 57.28
C THR A 52 -3.87 26.39 56.16
N VAL A 53 -4.49 27.56 55.96
CA VAL A 53 -5.53 27.78 54.94
C VAL A 53 -4.95 27.72 53.54
N GLU A 54 -3.76 28.29 53.33
CA GLU A 54 -3.07 28.23 52.03
C GLU A 54 -2.61 26.81 51.70
N ILE A 55 -2.09 26.07 52.68
CA ILE A 55 -1.73 24.66 52.49
C ILE A 55 -2.96 23.81 52.14
N GLU A 56 -4.10 24.07 52.78
CA GLU A 56 -5.36 23.38 52.51
C GLU A 56 -5.89 23.68 51.09
N LYS A 57 -5.81 24.94 50.63
CA LYS A 57 -6.10 25.32 49.24
C LYS A 57 -5.18 24.59 48.26
N MET A 58 -3.88 24.47 48.56
CA MET A 58 -2.94 23.72 47.73
C MET A 58 -3.30 22.24 47.68
N HIS A 59 -3.63 21.63 48.82
CA HIS A 59 -4.02 20.23 48.89
C HIS A 59 -5.25 19.95 48.00
N LYS A 60 -6.27 20.80 48.08
CA LYS A 60 -7.47 20.70 47.24
C LYS A 60 -7.15 20.80 45.75
N ARG A 61 -6.27 21.74 45.35
CA ARG A 61 -5.82 21.85 43.96
C ARG A 61 -5.11 20.58 43.48
N ILE A 62 -4.28 19.98 44.32
CA ILE A 62 -3.59 18.72 44.01
C ILE A 62 -4.61 17.58 43.86
N GLU A 63 -5.59 17.48 44.75
CA GLU A 63 -6.66 16.49 44.61
C GLU A 63 -7.43 16.65 43.30
N ASP A 64 -7.76 17.88 42.92
CA ASP A 64 -8.49 18.16 41.69
C ASP A 64 -7.65 17.80 40.45
N LEU A 65 -6.34 18.05 40.47
CA LEU A 65 -5.42 17.61 39.41
C LEU A 65 -5.35 16.09 39.30
N ILE A 66 -5.30 15.37 40.43
CA ILE A 66 -5.31 13.90 40.44
C ILE A 66 -6.63 13.37 39.89
N LYS A 67 -7.77 13.95 40.30
CA LYS A 67 -9.09 13.58 39.77
C LYS A 67 -9.17 13.80 38.27
N PHE A 68 -8.67 14.94 37.80
CA PHE A 68 -8.59 15.25 36.37
C PHE A 68 -7.72 14.25 35.61
N SER A 69 -6.52 13.93 36.10
CA SER A 69 -5.62 12.96 35.47
C SER A 69 -6.29 11.59 35.34
N ARG A 70 -6.95 11.12 36.41
CA ARG A 70 -7.66 9.84 36.40
C ARG A 70 -8.85 9.84 35.44
N ALA A 71 -9.56 10.96 35.33
CA ALA A 71 -10.64 11.11 34.37
C ALA A 71 -10.12 11.08 32.92
N GLN A 72 -9.00 11.76 32.64
CA GLN A 72 -8.36 11.70 31.31
C GLN A 72 -7.91 10.28 30.95
N GLU A 73 -7.29 9.56 31.88
CA GLU A 73 -6.91 8.16 31.67
C GLU A 73 -8.11 7.26 31.38
N ARG A 74 -9.16 7.37 32.19
CA ARG A 74 -10.35 6.50 32.13
C ARG A 74 -11.25 6.81 30.95
N ASP A 75 -11.53 8.09 30.71
CA ASP A 75 -12.60 8.53 29.81
C ASP A 75 -12.09 8.87 28.41
N VAL A 76 -10.78 9.14 28.26
CA VAL A 76 -10.19 9.54 26.98
C VAL A 76 -9.13 8.53 26.51
N LEU A 77 -8.06 8.35 27.28
CA LEU A 77 -6.91 7.56 26.81
C LEU A 77 -7.26 6.08 26.66
N LYS A 78 -7.88 5.48 27.67
CA LYS A 78 -8.19 4.04 27.64
C LYS A 78 -9.16 3.67 26.50
N PRO A 79 -10.30 4.34 26.32
CA PRO A 79 -11.19 4.07 25.18
C PRO A 79 -10.52 4.32 23.83
N PHE A 80 -9.65 5.33 23.74
CA PHE A 80 -8.89 5.60 22.52
C PHE A 80 -7.96 4.45 22.16
N PHE A 81 -7.22 3.91 23.13
CA PHE A 81 -6.38 2.73 22.90
C PHE A 81 -7.20 1.48 22.55
N ASP A 82 -8.32 1.25 23.23
CA ASP A 82 -9.20 0.12 22.93
C ASP A 82 -9.73 0.20 21.48
N ASN A 83 -10.14 1.40 21.03
CA ASN A 83 -10.55 1.64 19.65
C ASN A 83 -9.43 1.39 18.64
N ILE A 84 -8.20 1.84 18.93
CA ILE A 84 -7.03 1.56 18.07
C ILE A 84 -6.78 0.06 17.96
N ILE A 85 -6.79 -0.66 19.08
CA ILE A 85 -6.54 -2.10 19.11
C ILE A 85 -7.61 -2.83 18.29
N THR A 86 -8.88 -2.49 18.47
CA THR A 86 -9.99 -3.05 17.68
C THR A 86 -9.82 -2.76 16.19
N THR A 87 -9.60 -1.50 15.82
CA THR A 87 -9.45 -1.10 14.41
C THR A 87 -8.26 -1.79 13.75
N LEU A 88 -7.14 -1.92 14.47
CA LEU A 88 -5.95 -2.61 13.97
C LEU A 88 -6.20 -4.11 13.82
N GLY A 89 -6.94 -4.72 14.76
CA GLY A 89 -7.38 -6.12 14.68
C GLY A 89 -8.27 -6.39 13.47
N GLU A 90 -9.28 -5.54 13.26
CA GLU A 90 -10.19 -5.61 12.11
C GLU A 90 -9.43 -5.46 10.79
N THR A 91 -8.57 -4.43 10.68
CA THR A 91 -7.74 -4.20 9.49
C THR A 91 -6.82 -5.39 9.19
N SER A 92 -6.25 -6.01 10.22
CA SER A 92 -5.42 -7.22 10.06
C SER A 92 -6.23 -8.40 9.54
N GLN A 93 -7.45 -8.58 10.04
CA GLN A 93 -8.33 -9.65 9.59
C GLN A 93 -8.81 -9.43 8.15
N ASP A 94 -9.19 -8.20 7.81
CA ASP A 94 -9.57 -7.82 6.44
C ASP A 94 -8.42 -8.08 5.46
N SER A 95 -7.20 -7.73 5.86
CA SER A 95 -5.99 -8.00 5.06
C SER A 95 -5.81 -9.50 4.80
N LYS A 96 -6.02 -10.36 5.81
CA LYS A 96 -5.96 -11.82 5.64
C LYS A 96 -7.03 -12.32 4.67
N ASN A 97 -8.27 -11.87 4.84
CA ASN A 97 -9.39 -12.27 3.98
C ASN A 97 -9.14 -11.87 2.50
N ILE A 98 -8.57 -10.69 2.26
CA ILE A 98 -8.18 -10.24 0.91
C ILE A 98 -7.09 -11.14 0.33
N ILE A 99 -6.05 -11.45 1.12
CA ILE A 99 -4.96 -12.33 0.67
C ILE A 99 -5.50 -13.72 0.30
N GLU A 100 -6.35 -14.31 1.13
CA GLU A 100 -6.97 -15.61 0.86
C GLU A 100 -7.81 -15.56 -0.43
N SER A 101 -8.61 -14.50 -0.61
CA SER A 101 -9.40 -14.30 -1.82
C SER A 101 -8.54 -14.18 -3.08
N ILE A 102 -7.42 -13.46 -3.01
CA ILE A 102 -6.45 -13.33 -4.11
C ILE A 102 -5.82 -14.69 -4.44
N ILE A 103 -5.45 -15.47 -3.43
CA ILE A 103 -4.88 -16.82 -3.62
C ILE A 103 -5.89 -17.71 -4.37
N VAL A 104 -7.14 -17.76 -3.92
CA VAL A 104 -8.18 -18.57 -4.56
C VAL A 104 -8.43 -18.11 -6.00
N PHE A 105 -8.52 -16.79 -6.23
CA PHE A 105 -8.69 -16.25 -7.57
C PHE A 105 -7.56 -16.67 -8.51
N ASN A 106 -6.30 -16.54 -8.06
CA ASN A 106 -5.14 -16.91 -8.85
C ASN A 106 -5.05 -18.42 -9.10
N GLN A 107 -5.39 -19.25 -8.12
CA GLN A 107 -5.47 -20.71 -8.30
C GLN A 107 -6.49 -21.09 -9.40
N ASN A 108 -7.65 -20.44 -9.42
CA ASN A 108 -8.65 -20.67 -10.45
C ASN A 108 -8.16 -20.21 -11.84
N ARG A 109 -7.46 -19.07 -11.92
CA ARG A 109 -6.85 -18.59 -13.17
C ARG A 109 -5.79 -19.56 -13.70
N ILE A 110 -4.95 -20.11 -12.83
CA ILE A 110 -3.93 -21.09 -13.20
C ILE A 110 -4.59 -22.35 -13.80
N LYS A 111 -5.62 -22.90 -13.14
CA LYS A 111 -6.36 -24.07 -13.66
C LYS A 111 -6.94 -23.82 -15.06
N GLN A 112 -7.57 -22.65 -15.27
CA GLN A 112 -8.09 -22.27 -16.59
C GLN A 112 -6.98 -22.19 -17.64
N LEU A 113 -5.81 -21.65 -17.29
CA LEU A 113 -4.66 -21.58 -18.20
C LEU A 113 -4.14 -22.97 -18.56
N ASP A 114 -4.10 -23.90 -17.61
CA ASP A 114 -3.70 -25.29 -17.86
C ASP A 114 -4.68 -26.01 -18.79
N GLU A 115 -5.98 -25.79 -18.63
CA GLU A 115 -7.02 -26.30 -19.53
C GLU A 115 -6.86 -25.76 -20.94
N ILE A 116 -6.69 -24.44 -21.09
CA ILE A 116 -6.48 -23.79 -22.39
C ILE A 116 -5.21 -24.34 -23.06
N LYS A 117 -4.12 -24.49 -22.31
CA LYS A 117 -2.87 -25.06 -22.81
C LYS A 117 -3.05 -26.49 -23.31
N SER A 118 -3.83 -27.30 -22.60
CA SER A 118 -4.17 -28.67 -23.01
C SER A 118 -4.95 -28.68 -24.33
N ILE A 119 -6.00 -27.85 -24.45
CA ILE A 119 -6.80 -27.72 -25.67
C ILE A 119 -5.91 -27.31 -26.84
N HIS A 120 -5.12 -26.25 -26.67
CA HIS A 120 -4.26 -25.74 -27.73
C HIS A 120 -3.21 -26.77 -28.19
N SER A 121 -2.67 -27.58 -27.26
CA SER A 121 -1.74 -28.65 -27.61
C SER A 121 -2.37 -29.74 -28.48
N LYS A 122 -3.63 -30.09 -28.22
CA LYS A 122 -4.39 -31.07 -29.01
C LYS A 122 -4.66 -30.54 -30.41
N GLU A 123 -5.10 -29.30 -30.52
CA GLU A 123 -5.41 -28.65 -31.80
C GLU A 123 -4.15 -28.49 -32.65
N LEU A 124 -3.02 -28.11 -32.04
CA LEU A 124 -1.73 -28.04 -32.72
C LEU A 124 -1.31 -29.41 -33.29
N ASN A 125 -1.51 -30.49 -32.54
CA ASN A 125 -1.17 -31.83 -33.01
C ASN A 125 -2.09 -32.27 -34.15
N PHE A 126 -3.39 -32.02 -34.04
CA PHE A 126 -4.35 -32.29 -35.12
C PHE A 126 -3.96 -31.57 -36.42
N LEU A 127 -3.66 -30.27 -36.35
CA LEU A 127 -3.23 -29.49 -37.51
C LEU A 127 -1.91 -29.99 -38.10
N LYS A 128 -0.98 -30.50 -37.28
CA LYS A 128 0.26 -31.11 -37.79
C LYS A 128 -0.01 -32.40 -38.56
N GLU A 129 -0.87 -33.27 -38.04
CA GLU A 129 -1.26 -34.52 -38.70
C GLU A 129 -1.97 -34.24 -40.03
N GLU A 130 -2.91 -33.29 -40.04
CA GLU A 130 -3.61 -32.87 -41.25
C GLU A 130 -2.65 -32.31 -42.31
N ASN A 131 -1.70 -31.46 -41.90
CA ASN A 131 -0.67 -30.93 -42.82
C ASN A 131 0.22 -32.04 -43.42
N ILE A 132 0.59 -33.05 -42.64
CA ILE A 132 1.37 -34.20 -43.15
C ILE A 132 0.58 -34.94 -44.23
N LYS A 133 -0.72 -35.16 -43.99
CA LYS A 133 -1.60 -35.85 -44.93
C LYS A 133 -1.81 -35.04 -46.22
N ILE A 134 -2.08 -33.75 -46.12
CA ILE A 134 -2.21 -32.88 -47.30
C ILE A 134 -0.90 -32.88 -48.10
N LYS A 135 0.25 -32.83 -47.43
CA LYS A 135 1.55 -32.84 -48.09
C LYS A 135 1.79 -34.12 -48.90
N SER A 136 1.38 -35.28 -48.39
CA SER A 136 1.49 -36.55 -49.14
C SER A 136 0.51 -36.62 -50.31
N GLU A 137 -0.73 -36.18 -50.13
CA GLU A 137 -1.74 -36.11 -51.19
C GLU A 137 -1.31 -35.19 -52.34
N VAL A 138 -0.79 -34.00 -52.01
CA VAL A 138 -0.25 -33.05 -53.00
C VAL A 138 0.95 -33.63 -53.74
N PHE A 139 1.83 -34.36 -53.05
CA PHE A 139 2.98 -35.00 -53.68
C PHE A 139 2.57 -36.05 -54.72
N GLU A 140 1.63 -36.95 -54.37
CA GLU A 140 1.13 -37.97 -55.29
C GLU A 140 0.36 -37.33 -56.47
N ALA A 141 -0.46 -36.31 -56.21
CA ALA A 141 -1.13 -35.56 -57.27
C ALA A 141 -0.13 -34.96 -58.27
N ASN A 142 0.94 -34.32 -57.77
CA ASN A 142 2.00 -33.76 -58.62
C ASN A 142 2.73 -34.81 -59.45
N LYS A 143 2.99 -35.99 -58.88
CA LYS A 143 3.58 -37.12 -59.61
C LYS A 143 2.68 -37.60 -60.75
N ASN A 144 1.38 -37.74 -60.49
CA ASN A 144 0.39 -38.13 -61.48
C ASN A 144 0.28 -37.10 -62.61
N ILE A 145 0.23 -35.80 -62.28
CA ILE A 145 0.25 -34.71 -63.26
C ILE A 145 1.48 -34.81 -64.15
N LYS A 146 2.67 -35.06 -63.60
CA LYS A 146 3.91 -35.20 -64.37
C LYS A 146 3.85 -36.36 -65.37
N LEU A 147 3.27 -37.50 -64.99
CA LEU A 147 3.07 -38.64 -65.89
C LEU A 147 2.14 -38.28 -67.05
N ILE A 148 1.01 -37.62 -66.76
CA ILE A 148 0.06 -37.17 -67.79
C ILE A 148 0.72 -36.19 -68.76
N VAL A 149 1.45 -35.18 -68.24
CA VAL A 149 2.16 -34.18 -69.06
C VAL A 149 3.16 -34.86 -70.01
N ASN A 150 3.91 -35.83 -69.52
CA ASN A 150 4.85 -36.59 -70.36
C ASN A 150 4.13 -37.39 -71.45
N GLY A 151 2.99 -38.01 -71.14
CA GLY A 151 2.16 -38.71 -72.13
C GLY A 151 1.58 -37.79 -73.19
N VAL A 152 1.11 -36.59 -72.82
CA VAL A 152 0.64 -35.59 -73.79
C VAL A 152 1.77 -35.11 -74.69
N LEU A 153 2.97 -34.89 -74.14
CA LEU A 153 4.16 -34.52 -74.92
C LEU A 153 4.55 -35.60 -75.93
N SER A 154 4.50 -36.89 -75.56
CA SER A 154 4.83 -37.98 -76.48
C SER A 154 3.80 -38.09 -77.61
N MET A 155 2.51 -38.01 -77.30
CA MET A 155 1.43 -37.99 -78.30
C MET A 155 1.57 -36.81 -79.26
N ASN A 156 1.83 -35.60 -78.73
CA ASN A 156 2.04 -34.41 -79.57
C ASN A 156 3.25 -34.57 -80.50
N LYS A 157 4.36 -35.16 -80.03
CA LYS A 157 5.51 -35.47 -80.89
C LYS A 157 5.14 -36.44 -82.00
N GLU A 158 4.33 -37.47 -81.70
CA GLU A 158 3.89 -38.43 -82.71
C GLU A 158 2.95 -37.80 -83.75
N LEU A 159 1.98 -37.00 -83.29
CA LEU A 159 1.07 -36.24 -84.15
C LEU A 159 1.82 -35.28 -85.08
N SER A 160 2.79 -34.53 -84.54
CA SER A 160 3.64 -33.64 -85.35
C SER A 160 4.43 -34.39 -86.42
N LYS A 161 4.94 -35.59 -86.12
CA LYS A 161 5.59 -36.46 -87.13
C LYS A 161 4.60 -36.87 -88.22
N LYS A 162 3.40 -37.33 -87.85
CA LYS A 162 2.35 -37.72 -88.81
C LYS A 162 1.92 -36.54 -89.70
N LEU A 163 1.71 -35.36 -89.12
CA LEU A 163 1.41 -34.14 -89.85
C LEU A 163 2.51 -33.77 -90.84
N LYS A 164 3.78 -33.86 -90.43
CA LYS A 164 4.92 -33.61 -91.32
C LYS A 164 4.91 -34.55 -92.52
N ILE A 165 4.69 -35.85 -92.32
CA ILE A 165 4.58 -36.83 -93.42
C ILE A 165 3.44 -36.46 -94.38
N ILE A 166 2.28 -36.06 -93.85
CA ILE A 166 1.14 -35.65 -94.69
C ILE A 166 1.48 -34.40 -95.53
N VAL A 167 2.10 -33.39 -94.92
CA VAL A 167 2.53 -32.16 -95.62
C VAL A 167 3.58 -32.48 -96.68
N ASP A 168 4.57 -33.30 -96.36
CA ASP A 168 5.62 -33.72 -97.29
C ASP A 168 5.02 -34.48 -98.50
N ASN A 169 4.04 -35.37 -98.26
CA ASN A 169 3.32 -36.08 -99.32
C ASN A 169 2.44 -35.16 -100.20
N GLN A 170 1.80 -34.13 -99.61
CA GLN A 170 1.04 -33.13 -100.36
C GLN A 170 1.96 -32.28 -101.25
N ASN A 171 3.14 -31.91 -100.76
CA ASN A 171 4.14 -31.18 -101.53
C ASN A 171 4.70 -32.00 -102.70
N ALA A 172 4.91 -33.31 -102.52
CA ALA A 172 5.32 -34.23 -103.60
C ALA A 172 4.23 -34.45 -104.67
N GLY A 173 2.96 -34.35 -104.31
CA GLY A 173 1.84 -34.39 -105.26
C GLY A 173 1.73 -33.13 -106.15
N MET A 174 2.19 -31.98 -105.66
CA MET A 174 2.20 -30.72 -106.42
C MET A 174 3.38 -30.61 -107.41
N THR A 175 4.48 -31.34 -107.20
CA THR A 175 5.61 -31.39 -108.15
C THR A 175 5.37 -32.30 -109.35
N GLY A 176 4.32 -33.13 -109.33
CA GLY A 176 3.92 -34.02 -110.43
C GLY A 176 2.98 -33.42 -111.50
N LYS A 177 2.56 -32.15 -111.37
CA LYS A 177 1.72 -31.46 -112.37
C LYS A 177 2.35 -30.14 -112.86
N LYS A 178 3.47 -30.27 -113.57
CA LYS A 178 3.87 -29.32 -114.64
C LYS A 178 4.55 -30.11 -115.76
N GLN A 179 3.74 -30.71 -116.64
CA GLN A 179 4.08 -30.80 -118.06
C GLN A 179 3.26 -29.71 -118.75
N THR A 180 3.95 -28.63 -119.15
CA THR A 180 3.49 -27.75 -120.23
C THR A 180 3.93 -28.37 -121.54
N PHE A 181 2.94 -28.54 -122.42
CA PHE A 181 2.98 -28.52 -123.89
C PHE A 181 4.33 -28.12 -124.52
N GLU A 182 4.88 -29.02 -125.35
CA GLU A 182 5.13 -28.84 -126.78
C GLU A 182 5.38 -30.22 -127.43
#